data_AF-A0A7W0KEJ5-F1
#
_entry.id   AF-A0A7W0KEJ5-F1
#
_cell.length_a   1.000
_cell.length_b   1.000
_cell.length_c   1.000
_cell.angle_alpha   90.00
_cell.angle_beta   90.00
_cell.angle_gamma   90.00
#
_symmetry.space_group_name_H-M   'P 1'
#
loop_
_entity.id
_entity.type
_entity.pdbx_description
1 polymer ?
#
loop_
_entity_poly.entity_id
_entity_poly.type
_entity_poly.pdbx_seq_one_letter_code
_entity_poly.pdbx_strand_id
1 'polypeptide(L)' 'MIIPATGRVVRNGSGQDIVIERTFRAPIGDVWASIVDPERMNRWLGTWSGDAGAGKRVWFTMTAEEGTEPEE' A
#
# COMPACT_ATOMS: atom_id res chain seq x y z
N MET A 1 19.50 -15.16 -13.78
CA MET A 1 19.59 -14.20 -12.66
C MET A 1 18.41 -14.46 -11.75
N ILE A 2 18.62 -14.80 -10.47
CA ILE A 2 17.51 -14.97 -9.51
C ILE A 2 17.38 -13.65 -8.76
N ILE A 3 16.19 -13.05 -8.79
CA ILE A 3 15.90 -11.84 -8.01
C ILE A 3 15.68 -12.31 -6.56
N PRO A 4 16.49 -11.84 -5.59
CA PRO A 4 16.31 -12.22 -4.20
C PRO A 4 14.98 -11.68 -3.67
N ALA A 5 14.30 -12.47 -2.84
CA ALA A 5 13.10 -12.02 -2.16
C ALA A 5 13.42 -10.79 -1.30
N THR A 6 12.57 -9.77 -1.38
CA THR A 6 12.75 -8.51 -0.62
C THR A 6 11.86 -8.44 0.62
N GLY A 7 11.28 -9.57 1.02
CA GLY A 7 10.42 -9.74 2.19
C GLY A 7 10.48 -11.18 2.69
N ARG A 8 9.69 -11.49 3.71
CA ARG A 8 9.61 -12.84 4.31
C ARG A 8 8.18 -13.21 4.65
N VAL A 9 7.90 -14.52 4.60
CA VAL A 9 6.63 -15.08 5.09
C VAL A 9 6.80 -15.47 6.55
N VAL A 10 5.91 -14.99 7.42
CA VAL A 10 5.87 -15.38 8.84
C VAL A 10 4.60 -16.16 9.11
N ARG A 11 4.73 -17.29 9.80
CA ARG A 11 3.57 -18.07 10.25
C ARG A 11 3.14 -17.56 11.63
N ASN A 12 1.85 -17.33 11.80
CA ASN A 12 1.24 -16.96 13.08
C ASN A 12 0.08 -17.92 13.39
N GLY A 13 -0.57 -17.76 14.55
CA GLY A 13 -1.68 -18.63 14.98
C GLY A 13 -2.94 -18.52 14.12
N SER A 14 -3.03 -17.53 13.24
CA SER A 14 -4.18 -17.21 12.38
C SER A 14 -3.92 -17.46 10.89
N GLY A 15 -2.67 -17.75 10.48
CA GLY A 15 -2.29 -17.92 9.08
C GLY A 15 -0.85 -17.54 8.77
N GLN A 16 -0.64 -16.91 7.62
CA GLN A 16 0.67 -16.49 7.12
C GLN A 16 0.65 -15.00 6.77
N ASP A 17 1.62 -14.26 7.29
CA ASP A 17 1.82 -12.84 6.98
C ASP A 17 2.96 -12.67 5.99
N ILE A 18 2.79 -11.76 5.03
CA ILE A 18 3.89 -11.25 4.22
C ILE A 18 4.43 -10.01 4.92
N VAL A 19 5.69 -10.04 5.33
CA VAL A 19 6.36 -8.92 5.99
C VAL A 19 7.43 -8.33 5.09
N ILE A 20 7.29 -7.03 4.84
CA ILE A 20 8.20 -6.24 4.02
C ILE A 20 8.76 -5.12 4.91
N GLU A 21 10.06 -5.13 5.15
CA GLU A 21 10.74 -4.09 5.95
C GLU A 21 11.50 -3.14 5.04
N ARG A 22 11.30 -1.83 5.23
CA ARG A 22 11.96 -0.77 4.45
C ARG A 22 12.40 0.36 5.37
N THR A 23 13.58 0.90 5.09
CA THR A 23 14.09 2.10 5.77
C THR A 23 14.06 3.26 4.79
N PHE A 24 13.43 4.37 5.19
CA PHE A 24 13.36 5.59 4.41
C PHE A 24 14.13 6.71 5.11
N ARG A 25 14.87 7.50 4.33
CA ARG A 25 15.47 8.75 4.82
C ARG A 25 14.43 9.87 4.77
N ALA A 26 13.35 9.70 5.51
CA ALA A 26 12.23 10.63 5.56
C ALA A 26 11.60 10.63 6.97
N PRO A 27 11.01 11.74 7.42
CA PRO A 27 10.19 11.79 8.63
C PRO A 27 9.03 10.79 8.58
N ILE A 28 8.63 10.25 9.74
CA ILE A 28 7.52 9.29 9.83
C ILE A 28 6.20 9.86 9.29
N GLY A 29 5.97 11.17 9.47
CA GLY A 29 4.77 11.84 8.95
C GLY A 29 4.69 11.82 7.42
N ASP A 30 5.83 11.98 6.74
CA ASP A 30 5.87 11.94 5.27
C ASP A 30 5.65 10.53 4.74
N VAL A 31 6.25 9.53 5.40
CA VAL A 31 6.02 8.11 5.07
C VAL A 31 4.56 7.76 5.31
N TRP A 32 3.98 8.14 6.44
CA TRP A 32 2.56 7.90 6.73
C TRP A 32 1.65 8.58 5.71
N ALA A 33 1.89 9.85 5.39
CA ALA A 33 1.13 10.57 4.37
C ALA A 33 1.20 9.89 3.00
N SER A 34 2.34 9.27 2.63
CA SER A 34 2.45 8.53 1.36
C SER A 34 1.55 7.28 1.26
N ILE A 35 1.01 6.81 2.39
CA ILE A 35 0.13 5.64 2.49
C ILE A 35 -1.33 6.09 2.66
N VAL A 36 -1.60 7.11 3.46
CA VAL A 36 -2.98 7.49 3.82
C VAL A 36 -3.55 8.65 3.01
N ASP A 37 -2.75 9.45 2.31
CA ASP A 37 -3.24 10.51 1.43
C ASP A 37 -3.41 9.92 0.02
N PRO A 38 -4.64 9.94 -0.56
CA PRO A 38 -4.91 9.28 -1.84
C PRO A 38 -4.09 9.88 -2.99
N GLU A 39 -3.89 11.20 -3.01
CA GLU A 39 -3.07 11.87 -4.04
C GLU A 39 -1.60 11.47 -3.92
N ARG A 40 -1.11 11.32 -2.69
CA ARG A 40 0.29 10.91 -2.47
C ARG A 40 0.51 9.44 -2.80
N MET A 41 -0.45 8.57 -2.49
CA MET A 41 -0.38 7.12 -2.74
C MET A 41 -0.50 6.80 -4.24
N ASN A 42 -1.27 7.59 -4.99
CA ASN A 42 -1.46 7.43 -6.43
C ASN A 42 -0.14 7.42 -7.22
N ARG A 43 0.88 8.10 -6.69
CA ARG A 43 2.21 8.19 -7.31
C ARG A 43 2.98 6.87 -7.35
N TRP A 44 2.61 5.85 -6.58
CA TRP A 44 3.42 4.63 -6.46
C TRP A 44 2.66 3.30 -6.32
N LEU A 45 1.37 3.31 -5.97
CA LEU A 45 0.58 2.08 -5.81
C LEU A 45 -0.81 2.19 -6.46
N GLY A 46 -1.50 3.29 -6.19
CA GLY A 46 -2.90 3.45 -6.54
C GLY A 46 -3.56 4.59 -5.78
N THR A 47 -4.82 4.88 -6.08
CA THR A 47 -5.62 5.90 -5.40
C THR A 47 -6.85 5.29 -4.76
N TRP A 48 -7.48 6.02 -3.85
CA TRP A 48 -8.72 5.59 -3.22
C TRP A 48 -9.70 6.76 -3.02
N SER A 49 -10.99 6.45 -2.94
CA SER A 49 -12.08 7.41 -2.67
C SER A 49 -12.95 6.94 -1.50
N GLY A 50 -13.78 7.85 -0.97
CA GLY A 50 -14.68 7.61 0.16
C GLY A 50 -14.17 8.18 1.49
N ASP A 51 -14.81 7.78 2.59
CA ASP A 51 -14.48 8.24 3.94
C ASP A 51 -13.57 7.25 4.65
N ALA A 52 -12.30 7.61 4.88
CA ALA A 52 -11.39 6.80 5.68
C ALA A 52 -11.74 6.84 7.18
N GLY A 53 -11.47 5.73 7.87
CA GLY A 53 -11.63 5.62 9.33
C GLY A 53 -11.88 4.18 9.78
N ALA A 54 -11.70 3.92 11.08
CA ALA A 54 -11.98 2.62 11.65
C ALA A 54 -13.46 2.23 11.41
N GLY A 55 -13.68 1.03 10.88
CA GLY A 55 -15.01 0.52 10.54
C GLY A 55 -15.64 1.11 9.27
N LYS A 56 -14.97 2.03 8.58
CA LYS A 56 -15.43 2.59 7.30
C LYS A 56 -14.87 1.81 6.11
N ARG A 57 -15.42 2.09 4.93
CA ARG A 57 -15.02 1.49 3.65
C ARG A 57 -14.52 2.57 2.70
N VAL A 58 -13.54 2.20 1.88
CA VAL A 58 -13.00 3.00 0.78
C VAL A 58 -13.01 2.16 -0.49
N TRP A 59 -13.05 2.83 -1.63
CA TRP A 59 -12.92 2.24 -2.95
C TRP A 59 -11.49 2.46 -3.41
N PHE A 60 -10.80 1.39 -3.82
CA PHE A 60 -9.37 1.42 -4.10
C PHE A 60 -9.09 0.97 -5.52
N THR A 61 -8.28 1.74 -6.23
CA THR A 61 -7.86 1.48 -7.61
C THR A 61 -6.34 1.37 -7.64
N MET A 62 -5.83 0.23 -8.09
CA MET A 62 -4.40 0.03 -8.32
C MET A 62 -4.01 0.58 -9.69
N THR A 63 -3.03 1.48 -9.74
CA THR A 63 -2.68 2.22 -10.97
C THR A 63 -1.38 1.73 -11.63
N ALA A 64 -0.76 0.68 -11.09
CA ALA A 64 0.47 0.11 -11.62
C ALA A 64 0.28 -0.69 -12.93
N GLU A 65 -0.93 -1.18 -13.19
CA GLU A 65 -1.25 -1.97 -14.38
C GLU A 65 -1.80 -1.06 -15.50
N GLU A 66 -1.29 -1.25 -16.73
CA GLU A 66 -1.67 -0.47 -17.90
C GLU A 66 -3.19 -0.58 -18.18
N GLY A 67 -3.87 0.57 -18.35
CA GLY A 67 -5.31 0.61 -18.64
C GLY A 67 -6.26 0.60 -17.42
N THR A 68 -5.73 0.73 -16.20
CA THR A 68 -6.58 0.78 -15.00
C THR A 68 -7.05 2.21 -14.72
N GLU A 69 -8.33 2.48 -14.97
CA GLU A 69 -9.03 3.71 -14.57
C GLU A 69 -9.80 3.46 -13.25
N PRO A 70 -9.89 4.45 -12.35
CA PRO A 70 -10.70 4.30 -11.14
C PRO A 70 -12.18 4.13 -11.49
N GLU A 71 -12.82 3.09 -10.95
CA GLU A 71 -14.27 2.91 -11.04
C GLU A 71 -14.96 4.00 -10.19
N GLU A 72 -15.94 4.71 -10.78
CA GLU A 72 -16.72 5.77 -10.13
C GLU A 72 -17.59 5.27 -8.97
#